data_AF-A0A832IGL1-F1
#
_entry.id   AF-A0A832IGL1-F1
#
_cell.length_a   1.000
_cell.length_b   1.000
_cell.length_c   1.000
_cell.angle_alpha   90.00
_cell.angle_beta   90.00
_cell.angle_gamma   90.00
#
_symmetry.space_group_name_H-M   'P 1'
#
loop_
_entity.id
_entity.type
_entity.pdbx_description
1 polymer ?
#
loop_
_entity_poly.entity_id
_entity_poly.type
_entity_poly.pdbx_seq_one_letter_code
_entity_poly.pdbx_strand_id
1 'polypeptide(L)'
;MTHFKQITLIFLMLLAGCKKENTTVAQPMTSAGVQLKFLDEYVLPNNITVNGTLVGGLSGIDFKNGTYYIACDDAENPRFYKADINIVSDKITDVNITEVVTIENTDEHLDLESILFDTTSLKVLLASEGSINGGKDPLLIS
;
A
#
# COMPACT_ATOMS: atom_id res chain seq x y z
N MET A 1 -39.40 -50.59 29.68
CA MET A 1 -39.73 -49.14 29.68
C MET A 1 -38.73 -48.31 30.50
N THR A 2 -37.48 -48.75 30.64
CA THR A 2 -36.43 -48.13 31.47
C THR A 2 -35.23 -47.67 30.63
N HIS A 3 -34.91 -48.35 29.52
CA HIS A 3 -33.84 -47.94 28.60
C HIS A 3 -34.16 -46.66 27.80
N PHE A 4 -35.44 -46.42 27.45
CA PHE A 4 -35.84 -45.22 26.73
C PHE A 4 -35.67 -43.93 27.56
N LYS A 5 -35.81 -44.02 28.88
CA LYS A 5 -35.53 -42.91 29.82
C LYS A 5 -34.03 -42.63 29.98
N GLN A 6 -33.18 -43.66 29.96
CA GLN A 6 -31.73 -43.48 30.06
C GLN A 6 -31.13 -42.83 28.81
N ILE A 7 -31.64 -43.17 27.61
CA ILE A 7 -31.19 -42.56 26.34
C ILE A 7 -31.60 -41.08 26.27
N THR A 8 -32.77 -40.73 26.81
CA THR A 8 -33.23 -39.33 26.87
C THR A 8 -32.38 -38.49 27.83
N LEU A 9 -31.84 -39.08 28.91
CA LEU A 9 -31.02 -38.35 29.89
C LEU A 9 -29.60 -38.07 29.39
N ILE A 10 -29.06 -38.91 28.51
CA ILE A 10 -27.73 -38.75 27.91
C ILE A 10 -27.73 -37.65 26.83
N PHE A 11 -28.82 -37.50 26.09
CA PHE A 11 -28.94 -36.46 25.05
C PHE A 11 -29.02 -35.03 25.64
N LEU A 12 -29.52 -34.88 26.87
CA LEU A 12 -29.65 -33.58 27.54
C LEU A 12 -28.30 -33.03 28.05
N MET A 13 -27.29 -33.88 28.29
CA MET A 13 -25.97 -33.45 28.75
C MET A 13 -25.04 -32.94 27.63
N LEU A 14 -25.35 -33.25 26.36
CA LEU A 14 -24.51 -32.85 25.21
C LEU A 14 -24.72 -31.40 24.76
N LEU A 15 -25.70 -30.69 25.31
CA LEU A 15 -26.02 -29.30 24.94
C LEU A 15 -25.42 -28.24 25.89
N ALA A 16 -24.68 -28.64 26.92
CA ALA A 16 -24.10 -27.72 27.92
C ALA A 16 -22.62 -27.32 27.65
N GLY A 17 -22.12 -27.54 26.43
CA GLY A 17 -20.69 -27.44 26.09
C GLY A 17 -20.19 -26.11 25.51
N CYS A 18 -20.98 -25.04 25.45
CA CYS A 18 -20.46 -23.73 25.00
C CYS A 18 -19.58 -23.10 26.09
N LYS A 19 -18.29 -23.43 26.09
CA LYS A 19 -17.29 -22.54 26.69
C LYS A 19 -17.27 -21.28 25.81
N LYS A 20 -17.64 -20.12 26.37
CA LYS A 20 -17.20 -18.85 25.80
C LYS A 20 -15.69 -18.88 25.89
N GLU A 21 -15.04 -19.03 24.74
CA GLU A 21 -13.66 -18.63 24.62
C GLU A 21 -13.65 -17.14 24.98
N ASN A 22 -12.98 -16.80 26.08
CA ASN A 22 -12.59 -15.43 26.32
C ASN A 22 -11.51 -15.13 25.28
N THR A 23 -11.90 -15.02 24.01
CA THR A 23 -11.15 -14.26 23.05
C THR A 23 -11.06 -12.90 23.72
N THR A 24 -9.88 -12.59 24.24
CA THR A 24 -9.50 -11.19 24.44
C THR A 24 -9.67 -10.59 23.05
N VAL A 25 -10.87 -10.08 22.76
CA VAL A 25 -11.06 -9.04 21.76
C VAL A 25 -9.96 -8.08 22.14
N ALA A 26 -8.92 -8.00 21.30
CA ALA A 26 -7.87 -7.03 21.48
C ALA A 26 -8.63 -5.75 21.79
N GLN A 27 -8.50 -5.24 23.03
CA GLN A 27 -9.11 -3.97 23.38
C GLN A 27 -8.77 -3.05 22.20
N PRO A 28 -9.72 -2.30 21.64
CA PRO A 28 -9.35 -1.28 20.69
C PRO A 28 -8.20 -0.54 21.37
N MET A 29 -7.02 -0.59 20.76
CA MET A 29 -5.88 0.12 21.29
C MET A 29 -6.33 1.57 21.24
N THR A 30 -6.89 2.06 22.34
CA THR A 30 -7.03 3.47 22.61
C THR A 30 -5.57 3.89 22.75
N SER A 31 -4.94 4.24 21.63
CA SER A 31 -3.60 4.79 21.57
C SER A 31 -3.67 6.12 22.29
N ALA A 32 -3.70 6.07 23.61
CA ALA A 32 -3.64 7.23 24.48
C ALA A 32 -2.30 7.90 24.20
N GLY A 33 -2.29 8.88 23.30
CA GLY A 33 -1.14 9.72 23.00
C GLY A 33 -0.77 9.89 21.53
N VAL A 34 -1.27 9.09 20.58
CA VAL A 34 -0.97 9.30 19.15
C VAL A 34 -2.10 10.11 18.51
N GLN A 35 -1.78 11.34 18.07
CA GLN A 35 -2.69 12.21 17.36
C GLN A 35 -2.19 12.38 15.93
N LEU A 36 -3.05 12.08 14.96
CA LEU A 36 -2.80 12.36 13.55
C LEU A 36 -3.17 13.82 13.27
N LYS A 37 -2.21 14.60 12.77
CA LYS A 37 -2.44 15.96 12.30
C LYS A 37 -2.24 16.00 10.80
N PHE A 38 -3.30 16.33 10.07
CA PHE A 38 -3.20 16.67 8.66
C PHE A 38 -2.44 18.00 8.51
N LEU A 39 -1.40 18.01 7.67
CA LEU A 39 -0.57 19.20 7.43
C LEU A 39 -1.03 19.94 6.17
N ASP A 40 -1.05 19.23 5.03
CA ASP A 40 -1.38 19.82 3.74
C ASP A 40 -1.70 18.80 2.66
N GLU A 41 -2.25 19.29 1.54
CA GLU A 41 -2.46 18.58 0.29
C GLU A 41 -2.07 19.50 -0.87
N TYR A 42 -1.49 18.94 -1.92
CA TYR A 42 -1.23 19.64 -3.17
C TYR A 42 -1.80 18.84 -4.33
N VAL A 43 -2.67 19.47 -5.13
CA VAL A 43 -3.26 18.86 -6.31
C VAL A 43 -2.49 19.34 -7.54
N LEU A 44 -1.80 18.42 -8.21
CA LEU A 44 -1.15 18.71 -9.48
C LEU A 44 -2.20 19.16 -10.53
N PRO A 45 -1.91 20.20 -11.32
CA PRO A 45 -2.71 20.53 -12.49
C PRO A 45 -2.94 19.33 -13.41
N ASN A 46 -4.13 19.26 -14.01
CA ASN A 46 -4.42 18.27 -15.04
C ASN A 46 -3.51 18.47 -16.27
N ASN A 47 -3.24 17.38 -16.99
CA ASN A 47 -2.52 17.39 -18.28
C ASN A 47 -1.05 17.86 -18.21
N ILE A 48 -0.40 17.77 -17.05
CA ILE A 48 1.06 17.95 -16.97
C ILE A 48 1.74 16.89 -17.83
N THR A 49 2.62 17.32 -18.72
CA THR A 49 3.39 16.45 -19.59
C THR A 49 4.87 16.71 -19.39
N VAL A 50 5.65 15.65 -19.15
CA VAL A 50 7.11 15.70 -19.04
C VAL A 50 7.70 14.74 -20.06
N ASN A 51 8.58 15.25 -20.94
CA ASN A 51 9.19 14.47 -22.03
C ASN A 51 8.17 13.72 -22.92
N GLY A 52 6.98 14.29 -23.12
CA GLY A 52 5.90 13.67 -23.91
C GLY A 52 5.04 12.67 -23.14
N THR A 53 5.37 12.37 -21.88
CA THR A 53 4.58 11.48 -21.02
C THR A 53 3.62 12.30 -20.16
N LEU A 54 2.34 11.94 -20.19
CA LEU A 54 1.33 12.47 -19.29
C LEU A 54 1.62 11.99 -17.86
N VAL A 55 1.78 12.94 -16.94
CA VAL A 55 1.95 12.65 -15.52
C VAL A 55 0.60 12.27 -14.92
N GLY A 56 0.57 11.14 -14.22
CA GLY A 56 -0.61 10.58 -13.58
C GLY A 56 -0.27 9.25 -12.89
N GLY A 57 -1.28 8.61 -12.30
CA GLY A 57 -1.13 7.33 -11.61
C GLY A 57 -0.15 7.38 -10.43
N LEU A 58 -0.06 8.51 -9.72
CA LEU A 58 0.91 8.65 -8.64
C LEU A 58 0.54 7.75 -7.46
N SER A 59 1.45 6.86 -7.07
CA SER A 59 1.28 5.96 -5.93
C SER A 59 2.33 6.26 -4.85
N GLY A 60 3.28 5.34 -4.62
CA GLY A 60 4.32 5.47 -3.58
C GLY A 60 5.28 6.63 -3.82
N ILE A 61 5.85 7.17 -2.74
CA ILE A 61 6.83 8.26 -2.76
C ILE A 61 7.95 8.02 -1.75
N ASP A 62 9.19 8.31 -2.14
CA ASP A 62 10.35 8.38 -1.24
C ASP A 62 11.15 9.66 -1.48
N PHE A 63 11.83 10.13 -0.44
CA PHE A 63 12.72 11.29 -0.50
C PHE A 63 14.13 10.91 -0.06
N LYS A 64 15.07 11.02 -1.00
CA LYS A 64 16.50 10.79 -0.76
C LYS A 64 17.35 11.77 -1.54
N ASN A 65 18.41 12.25 -0.87
CA ASN A 65 19.45 13.10 -1.46
C ASN A 65 18.91 14.34 -2.20
N GLY A 66 17.83 14.94 -1.70
CA GLY A 66 17.24 16.15 -2.30
C GLY A 66 16.27 15.88 -3.45
N THR A 67 15.97 14.62 -3.76
CA THR A 67 15.06 14.24 -4.84
C THR A 67 13.91 13.39 -4.30
N TYR A 68 12.70 13.69 -4.76
CA TYR A 68 11.54 12.83 -4.56
C TYR A 68 11.46 11.82 -5.71
N TYR A 69 11.22 10.57 -5.37
CA TYR A 69 10.99 9.47 -6.30
C TYR A 69 9.54 9.04 -6.13
N ILE A 70 8.76 9.01 -7.21
CA ILE A 70 7.32 8.76 -7.15
C ILE A 70 6.97 7.63 -8.12
N ALA A 71 6.40 6.54 -7.63
CA ALA A 71 5.94 5.43 -8.47
C ALA A 71 4.71 5.82 -9.29
N CYS A 72 4.60 5.21 -10.48
CA CYS A 72 3.41 5.27 -11.30
C CYS A 72 2.70 3.92 -11.28
N ASP A 73 1.51 3.88 -10.69
CA ASP A 73 0.52 2.81 -10.83
C ASP A 73 -0.12 2.92 -12.23
N ASP A 74 0.65 2.47 -13.22
CA ASP A 74 0.20 2.27 -14.60
C ASP A 74 0.94 1.04 -15.12
N ALA A 75 0.34 -0.12 -14.91
CA ALA A 75 0.95 -1.40 -15.21
C ALA A 75 1.21 -1.63 -16.71
N GLU A 76 0.55 -0.89 -17.60
CA GLU A 76 0.80 -0.96 -19.05
C GLU A 76 2.04 -0.15 -19.45
N ASN A 77 2.35 0.93 -18.72
CA ASN A 77 3.47 1.82 -19.00
C ASN A 77 4.28 2.09 -17.72
N PRO A 78 4.92 1.05 -17.14
CA PRO A 78 5.55 1.16 -15.84
C PRO A 78 6.70 2.16 -15.85
N ARG A 79 6.65 3.07 -14.88
CA ARG A 79 7.58 4.19 -14.77
C ARG A 79 7.60 4.72 -13.35
N PHE A 80 8.59 5.55 -13.07
CA PHE A 80 8.58 6.41 -11.90
C PHE A 80 9.01 7.82 -12.30
N TYR A 81 8.69 8.78 -11.45
CA TYR A 81 9.03 10.18 -11.63
C TYR A 81 10.11 10.58 -10.65
N LYS A 82 10.97 11.51 -11.07
CA LYS A 82 11.72 12.34 -10.13
C LYS A 82 11.05 13.69 -10.02
N ALA A 83 11.04 14.24 -8.83
CA ALA A 83 10.40 15.51 -8.55
C ALA A 83 11.15 16.34 -7.51
N ASP A 84 10.96 17.64 -7.61
CA ASP A 84 11.26 18.59 -6.56
C ASP A 84 9.94 19.03 -5.92
N ILE A 85 9.81 18.87 -4.60
CA ILE A 85 8.63 19.31 -3.84
C ILE A 85 9.09 20.36 -2.84
N ASN A 86 8.61 21.58 -2.98
CA ASN A 86 8.98 22.67 -2.09
C ASN A 86 8.01 22.76 -0.91
N ILE A 87 8.51 22.54 0.31
CA ILE A 87 7.73 22.58 1.53
C ILE A 87 8.20 23.73 2.42
N VAL A 88 7.29 24.62 2.79
CA VAL A 88 7.56 25.77 3.68
C VAL A 88 6.52 25.78 4.79
N SER A 89 6.96 25.73 6.05
CA SER A 89 6.08 25.80 7.23
C SER A 89 4.93 24.79 7.19
N ASP A 90 5.25 23.52 6.95
CA ASP A 90 4.30 22.41 6.82
C ASP A 90 3.31 22.53 5.64
N LYS A 91 3.58 23.41 4.67
CA LYS A 91 2.78 23.60 3.46
C LYS A 91 3.55 23.28 2.19
N ILE A 92 2.94 22.53 1.29
CA ILE A 92 3.47 22.24 -0.05
C ILE A 92 3.16 23.48 -0.90
N THR A 93 4.22 24.14 -1.36
CA THR A 93 4.12 25.39 -2.12
C THR A 93 4.28 25.20 -3.61
N ASP A 94 5.00 24.15 -4.02
CA ASP A 94 5.23 23.80 -5.42
C ASP A 94 5.60 22.32 -5.54
N VAL A 95 5.22 21.72 -6.66
CA VAL A 95 5.59 20.35 -7.06
C VAL A 95 6.01 20.40 -8.52
N ASN A 96 7.29 20.13 -8.77
CA ASN A 96 7.86 20.12 -10.10
C ASN A 96 8.34 18.71 -10.45
N ILE A 97 7.69 18.06 -11.42
CA ILE A 97 8.14 16.77 -11.95
C ILE A 97 9.29 17.03 -12.94
N THR A 98 10.49 16.58 -12.59
CA THR A 98 11.72 16.89 -13.32
C THR A 98 12.11 15.83 -14.34
N GLU A 99 11.77 14.57 -14.08
CA GLU A 99 12.17 13.45 -14.92
C GLU A 99 11.12 12.34 -14.92
N VAL A 100 11.01 11.65 -16.05
CA VAL A 100 10.25 10.40 -16.20
C VAL A 100 11.27 9.30 -16.48
N VAL A 101 11.29 8.27 -15.64
CA VAL A 101 12.14 7.10 -15.83
C VAL A 101 11.25 5.90 -16.15
N THR A 102 11.32 5.44 -17.39
CA THR A 102 10.59 4.27 -17.86
C THR A 102 11.28 2.99 -17.41
N ILE A 103 10.49 1.99 -17.03
CA ILE A 103 10.98 0.67 -16.64
C ILE A 103 10.77 -0.25 -17.83
N GLU A 104 11.86 -0.72 -18.44
CA GLU A 104 11.75 -1.71 -19.49
C GLU A 104 11.38 -3.07 -18.87
N ASN A 105 10.17 -3.55 -19.17
CA ASN A 105 9.79 -4.91 -18.83
C ASN A 105 8.92 -5.48 -19.95
N THR A 106 9.38 -6.56 -20.57
CA THR A 106 8.72 -7.18 -21.73
C THR A 106 7.65 -8.20 -21.36
N ASP A 107 7.60 -8.67 -20.10
CA ASP A 107 6.82 -9.85 -19.73
C ASP A 107 6.02 -9.71 -18.42
N GLU A 108 6.16 -8.59 -17.70
CA GLU A 108 5.50 -8.38 -16.41
C GLU A 108 4.55 -7.18 -16.41
N HIS A 109 3.34 -7.46 -15.96
CA HIS A 109 2.39 -6.44 -15.51
C HIS A 109 2.93 -5.88 -14.19
N LEU A 110 3.42 -4.64 -14.23
CA LEU A 110 4.05 -3.98 -13.09
C LEU A 110 3.11 -2.92 -12.54
N ASP A 111 2.16 -3.37 -11.72
CA ASP A 111 1.26 -2.52 -10.96
C ASP A 111 1.98 -1.97 -9.71
N LEU A 112 2.64 -0.81 -9.84
CA LEU A 112 3.61 -0.31 -8.86
C LEU A 112 2.93 0.48 -7.72
N GLU A 113 3.17 0.02 -6.50
CA GLU A 113 2.56 0.60 -5.29
C GLU A 113 3.55 1.33 -4.39
N SER A 114 4.83 0.99 -4.46
CA SER A 114 5.85 1.56 -3.58
C SER A 114 7.18 1.72 -4.28
N ILE A 115 7.92 2.72 -3.83
CA ILE A 115 9.25 3.08 -4.31
C ILE A 115 10.12 3.47 -3.12
N LEU A 116 11.37 3.03 -3.13
CA LEU A 116 12.42 3.45 -2.19
C LEU A 116 13.72 3.64 -2.95
N PHE A 117 14.51 4.64 -2.59
CA PHE A 117 15.86 4.79 -3.13
C PHE A 117 16.90 4.30 -2.10
N ASP A 118 17.62 3.22 -2.44
CA ASP A 118 18.72 2.72 -1.61
C ASP A 118 20.00 3.49 -1.94
N THR A 119 20.43 4.33 -1.00
CA THR A 119 21.66 5.12 -1.12
C THR A 119 22.94 4.27 -1.10
N THR A 120 22.88 3.02 -0.65
CA THR A 120 24.04 2.13 -0.56
C THR A 120 24.33 1.50 -1.91
N SER A 121 23.32 0.91 -2.55
CA SER A 121 23.45 0.30 -3.87
C SER A 121 23.24 1.29 -5.02
N LEU A 122 22.74 2.51 -4.73
CA LEU A 122 22.33 3.52 -5.70
C LEU A 122 21.24 3.02 -6.65
N LYS A 123 20.32 2.22 -6.12
CA LYS A 123 19.22 1.62 -6.88
C LYS A 123 17.87 2.07 -6.34
N VAL A 124 16.88 2.01 -7.23
CA VAL A 124 15.47 2.19 -6.87
C VAL A 124 14.89 0.80 -6.61
N LEU A 125 14.35 0.59 -5.41
CA LEU A 125 13.54 -0.57 -5.08
C LEU A 125 12.08 -0.24 -5.34
N LEU A 126 11.39 -1.08 -6.10
CA LEU A 126 9.96 -0.95 -6.34
C LEU A 126 9.24 -2.20 -5.84
N ALA A 127 8.01 -2.01 -5.39
CA ALA A 127 7.09 -3.11 -5.11
C ALA A 127 5.88 -3.01 -6.04
N SER A 128 5.50 -4.14 -6.63
CA SER A 128 4.24 -4.28 -7.35
C SER A 128 3.27 -5.17 -6.58
N GLU A 129 1.98 -4.83 -6.59
CA GLU A 129 0.93 -5.67 -6.00
C GLU A 129 0.60 -6.92 -6.83
N GLY A 130 1.14 -7.02 -8.05
CA GLY A 130 0.88 -8.12 -8.96
C GLY A 130 -0.48 -7.96 -9.64
N SER A 131 -1.14 -9.07 -9.97
CA SER A 131 -2.47 -9.06 -10.58
C SER A 131 -3.15 -10.41 -10.39
N ILE A 132 -4.26 -10.43 -9.64
CA ILE A 132 -5.03 -11.65 -9.39
C ILE A 132 -5.57 -12.21 -10.71
N ASN A 133 -6.18 -11.36 -11.53
CA ASN A 133 -6.74 -11.76 -12.82
C ASN A 133 -5.65 -12.07 -13.86
N GLY A 134 -4.49 -11.41 -13.74
CA GLY A 134 -3.31 -11.66 -14.56
C GLY A 134 -2.48 -12.87 -14.13
N GLY A 135 -2.79 -13.50 -12.98
CA GLY A 135 -2.00 -14.59 -12.41
C GLY A 135 -0.55 -14.17 -12.07
N LYS A 136 -0.37 -12.91 -11.67
CA LYS A 136 0.93 -12.33 -11.30
C LYS A 136 0.99 -12.14 -9.79
N ASP A 137 2.00 -12.72 -9.17
CA ASP A 137 2.24 -12.53 -7.73
C ASP A 137 2.84 -11.12 -7.48
N PRO A 138 2.65 -10.57 -6.27
CA PRO A 138 3.39 -9.39 -5.83
C PRO A 138 4.89 -9.62 -5.94
N LEU A 139 5.64 -8.60 -6.34
CA LEU A 139 7.07 -8.71 -6.59
C LEU A 139 7.83 -7.46 -6.14
N LEU A 140 9.10 -7.65 -5.78
CA LEU A 140 10.05 -6.59 -5.47
C LEU A 140 11.12 -6.56 -6.58
N ILE A 141 11.36 -5.40 -7.18
CA ILE A 141 12.35 -5.20 -8.25
C ILE A 141 13.33 -4.08 -7.89
N SER A 142 14.55 -4.15 -8.44
CA SER A 142 15.66 -3.24 -8.13
C SER A 142 16.56 -2.95 -9.32
#